data_AF-A0AAE4CYM2-F1
#
_entry.id   AF-A0AAE4CYM2-F1
#
_cell.length_a   1.000
_cell.length_b   1.000
_cell.length_c   1.000
_cell.angle_alpha   90.00
_cell.angle_beta   90.00
_cell.angle_gamma   90.00
#
_symmetry.space_group_name_H-M   'P 1'
#
loop_
_entity.id
_entity.type
_entity.pdbx_description
1 polymer ?
#
loop_
_entity_poly.entity_id
_entity_poly.type
_entity_poly.pdbx_seq_one_letter_code
_entity_poly.pdbx_strand_id
1 'polypeptide(L)'
;MAARRLTLAAALTALALAAPAVADAKPLPVGSADGVRIEQHRTGTTIVFTRRADRLWRQVAGQTVELSCMRLSDTGVGLVTEGGFGYSFKVPKRRQPLRPGMLSPPLGDWCTVSLVFEHPRTLRFETLVAVPLTQAGAVVLDEREQAGWMSAVLAIASSVTNGARPAGYPTPARLTTGRWAKAIRRDGYRITALAAATDTPPPGRVGYWSDGAQRATVVTLSGSGRRLFIEVGPDDALSTNVARAILNLAG
;
A
#
# COMPACT_ATOMS: atom_id res chain seq x y z
N MET A 1 75.37 -22.05 12.64
CA MET A 1 74.55 -20.83 12.83
C MET A 1 73.62 -20.76 11.63
N ALA A 2 72.40 -21.30 11.73
CA ALA A 2 71.19 -20.67 12.25
C ALA A 2 70.35 -20.04 11.11
N ALA A 3 69.11 -20.52 10.99
CA ALA A 3 67.95 -19.93 10.29
C ALA A 3 68.01 -19.91 8.74
N ARG A 4 66.93 -20.13 7.98
CA ARG A 4 65.51 -19.97 8.29
C ARG A 4 64.69 -20.71 7.21
N ARG A 5 63.85 -21.66 7.62
CA ARG A 5 62.68 -22.11 6.85
C ARG A 5 61.66 -20.98 6.87
N LEU A 6 61.06 -20.63 5.74
CA LEU A 6 59.83 -19.84 5.68
C LEU A 6 59.00 -20.33 4.49
N THR A 7 58.20 -21.35 4.78
CA THR A 7 56.94 -21.69 4.10
C THR A 7 56.02 -20.48 4.10
N LEU A 8 55.71 -19.94 2.91
CA LEU A 8 54.63 -18.98 2.70
C LEU A 8 53.39 -19.75 2.28
N ALA A 9 52.46 -19.86 3.21
CA ALA A 9 51.07 -20.26 3.00
C ALA A 9 50.16 -19.10 3.40
N ALA A 10 48.93 -19.11 2.86
CA ALA A 10 47.79 -18.24 3.17
C ALA A 10 47.76 -16.89 2.41
N ALA A 11 46.65 -16.40 1.85
CA ALA A 11 45.27 -16.88 1.85
C ALA A 11 44.56 -16.33 0.59
N LEU A 12 43.84 -17.18 -0.13
CA LEU A 12 42.88 -16.78 -1.17
C LEU A 12 41.56 -16.46 -0.47
N THR A 13 41.34 -15.19 -0.15
CA THR A 13 40.06 -14.71 0.37
C THR A 13 39.10 -14.58 -0.82
N ALA A 14 38.28 -15.59 -1.05
CA ALA A 14 37.17 -15.49 -1.98
C ALA A 14 36.13 -14.51 -1.40
N LEU A 15 36.06 -13.29 -1.94
CA LEU A 15 34.92 -12.41 -1.77
C LEU A 15 33.72 -13.07 -2.44
N ALA A 16 32.94 -13.84 -1.67
CA ALA A 16 31.58 -14.16 -2.03
C ALA A 16 30.79 -12.85 -1.98
N LEU A 17 30.58 -12.21 -3.14
CA LEU A 17 29.55 -11.19 -3.28
C LEU A 17 28.21 -11.87 -2.95
N ALA A 18 27.71 -11.60 -1.75
CA ALA A 18 26.32 -11.83 -1.40
C ALA A 18 25.48 -10.90 -2.28
N ALA A 19 25.13 -11.34 -3.49
CA ALA A 19 24.03 -10.74 -4.22
C ALA A 19 22.80 -10.83 -3.29
N PRO A 20 22.08 -9.72 -3.05
CA PRO A 20 20.85 -9.81 -2.29
C PRO A 20 19.95 -10.77 -3.05
N ALA A 21 19.61 -11.90 -2.42
CA ALA A 21 18.60 -12.79 -2.96
C ALA A 21 17.36 -11.93 -3.20
N VAL A 22 17.02 -11.72 -4.47
CA VAL A 22 15.73 -11.14 -4.84
C VAL A 22 14.74 -12.19 -4.35
N ALA A 23 14.17 -11.95 -3.16
CA ALA A 23 13.19 -12.84 -2.59
C ALA A 23 12.12 -13.06 -3.66
N ASP A 24 11.88 -14.32 -4.01
CA ASP A 24 10.88 -14.68 -5.02
C ASP A 24 9.56 -14.03 -4.63
N ALA A 25 9.18 -12.99 -5.39
CA ALA A 25 8.02 -12.19 -5.08
C ALA A 25 6.79 -13.08 -5.24
N LYS A 26 6.19 -13.48 -4.12
CA LYS A 26 5.00 -14.31 -4.15
C LYS A 26 3.89 -13.57 -4.91
N PRO A 27 3.22 -14.20 -5.89
CA PRO A 27 2.10 -13.58 -6.57
C PRO A 27 1.00 -13.25 -5.56
N LEU A 28 0.36 -12.09 -5.76
CA LEU A 28 -0.69 -11.59 -4.90
C LEU A 28 -2.03 -12.10 -5.42
N PRO A 29 -3.07 -12.20 -4.56
CA PRO A 29 -4.39 -12.60 -5.02
C PRO A 29 -4.95 -11.65 -6.08
N VAL A 30 -5.52 -12.21 -7.14
CA VAL A 30 -6.17 -11.49 -8.25
C VAL A 30 -7.61 -11.98 -8.44
N GLY A 31 -8.44 -11.14 -9.06
CA GLY A 31 -9.84 -11.40 -9.41
C GLY A 31 -10.85 -11.19 -8.28
N SER A 32 -10.42 -11.12 -7.02
CA SER A 32 -11.31 -10.91 -5.87
C SER A 32 -10.68 -10.20 -4.69
N ALA A 33 -11.48 -9.41 -3.96
CA ALA A 33 -11.14 -8.77 -2.69
C ALA A 33 -12.39 -8.62 -1.81
N ASP A 34 -12.27 -8.80 -0.49
CA ASP A 34 -13.36 -8.68 0.49
C ASP A 34 -14.65 -9.45 0.15
N GLY A 35 -14.50 -10.59 -0.52
CA GLY A 35 -15.63 -11.41 -0.97
C GLY A 35 -16.35 -10.86 -2.20
N VAL A 36 -15.86 -9.80 -2.82
CA VAL A 36 -16.29 -9.30 -4.13
C VAL A 36 -15.34 -9.85 -5.20
N ARG A 37 -15.89 -10.41 -6.25
CA ARG A 37 -15.16 -10.93 -7.41
C ARG A 37 -15.58 -10.15 -8.64
N ILE A 38 -14.61 -9.76 -9.47
CA ILE A 38 -14.87 -9.08 -10.74
C ILE A 38 -14.27 -9.90 -11.86
N GLU A 39 -15.11 -10.25 -12.83
CA GLU A 39 -14.71 -10.90 -14.06
C GLU A 39 -14.89 -9.91 -15.21
N GLN A 40 -13.78 -9.54 -15.84
CA GLN A 40 -13.80 -8.79 -17.09
C GLN A 40 -13.62 -9.74 -18.27
N HIS A 41 -14.51 -9.62 -19.23
CA HIS A 41 -14.43 -10.27 -20.52
C HIS A 41 -14.51 -9.21 -21.62
N ARG A 42 -14.09 -9.58 -22.84
CA ARG A 42 -14.20 -8.67 -24.00
C ARG A 42 -15.63 -8.17 -24.27
N THR A 43 -16.64 -8.92 -23.84
CA THR A 43 -18.05 -8.62 -24.08
C THR A 43 -18.75 -7.96 -22.89
N GLY A 44 -18.09 -7.81 -21.75
CA GLY A 44 -18.70 -7.19 -20.57
C GLY A 44 -17.99 -7.49 -19.26
N THR A 45 -18.48 -6.88 -18.18
CA THR A 45 -17.99 -7.08 -16.81
C THR A 45 -19.08 -7.73 -15.97
N THR A 46 -18.71 -8.69 -15.12
CA THR A 46 -19.60 -9.25 -14.09
C THR A 46 -19.01 -9.02 -12.71
N ILE A 47 -19.80 -8.47 -11.80
CA ILE A 47 -19.44 -8.26 -10.39
C ILE A 47 -20.24 -9.25 -9.54
N VAL A 48 -19.56 -10.03 -8.72
CA VAL A 48 -20.17 -11.05 -7.87
C VAL A 48 -19.84 -10.75 -6.41
N PHE A 49 -20.87 -10.46 -5.63
CA PHE A 49 -20.78 -10.37 -4.18
C PHE A 49 -21.04 -11.77 -3.59
N THR A 50 -19.99 -12.40 -3.08
CA THR A 50 -20.10 -13.71 -2.40
C THR A 50 -20.77 -13.55 -1.04
N ARG A 51 -21.07 -14.66 -0.35
CA ARG A 51 -21.56 -14.62 1.04
C ARG A 51 -20.60 -13.89 2.01
N ARG A 52 -19.29 -13.90 1.73
CA ARG A 52 -18.31 -13.16 2.55
C ARG A 52 -18.51 -11.65 2.46
N ALA A 53 -19.10 -11.15 1.37
CA ALA A 53 -19.40 -9.74 1.15
C ALA A 53 -20.81 -9.33 1.63
N ASP A 54 -21.42 -10.06 2.57
CA ASP A 54 -22.78 -9.77 3.07
C ASP A 54 -22.96 -8.34 3.60
N ARG A 55 -21.94 -7.83 4.30
CA ARG A 55 -21.95 -6.45 4.82
C ARG A 55 -21.90 -5.42 3.69
N LEU A 56 -21.00 -5.61 2.72
CA LEU A 56 -20.88 -4.74 1.56
C LEU A 56 -22.16 -4.76 0.73
N TRP A 57 -22.76 -5.95 0.51
CA TRP A 57 -24.02 -6.09 -0.20
C TRP A 57 -25.14 -5.24 0.45
N ARG A 58 -25.25 -5.28 1.78
CA ARG A 58 -26.26 -4.48 2.51
C ARG A 58 -26.05 -2.97 2.35
N GLN A 59 -24.82 -2.51 2.14
CA GLN A 59 -24.52 -1.11 1.88
C GLN A 59 -24.91 -0.69 0.46
N VAL A 60 -24.67 -1.56 -0.54
CA VAL A 60 -24.94 -1.23 -1.95
C VAL A 60 -26.35 -1.56 -2.43
N ALA A 61 -27.07 -2.47 -1.78
CA ALA A 61 -28.36 -2.94 -2.26
C ALA A 61 -29.37 -1.79 -2.41
N GLY A 62 -29.88 -1.58 -3.62
CA GLY A 62 -30.79 -0.47 -3.93
C GLY A 62 -30.11 0.90 -4.04
N GLN A 63 -28.79 1.00 -3.92
CA GLN A 63 -28.01 2.24 -4.09
C GLN A 63 -27.49 2.38 -5.51
N THR A 64 -27.12 3.60 -5.88
CA THR A 64 -26.34 3.85 -7.10
C THR A 64 -24.86 3.64 -6.75
N VAL A 65 -24.19 2.82 -7.54
CA VAL A 65 -22.76 2.57 -7.38
C VAL A 65 -22.04 2.90 -8.67
N GLU A 66 -20.79 3.27 -8.55
CA GLU A 66 -19.86 3.39 -9.66
C GLU A 66 -18.91 2.20 -9.67
N LEU A 67 -18.76 1.58 -10.84
CA LEU A 67 -17.61 0.72 -11.14
C LEU A 67 -16.58 1.58 -11.88
N SER A 68 -15.41 1.80 -11.27
CA SER A 68 -14.29 2.51 -11.90
C SER A 68 -13.13 1.54 -12.09
N CYS A 69 -12.65 1.38 -13.31
CA CYS A 69 -11.56 0.48 -13.64
C CYS A 69 -10.37 1.26 -14.18
N MET A 70 -9.18 0.94 -13.70
CA MET A 70 -7.94 1.66 -13.97
C MET A 70 -6.96 0.77 -14.71
N ARG A 71 -6.27 1.33 -15.71
CA ARG A 71 -5.18 0.66 -16.42
C ARG A 71 -3.84 1.26 -16.01
N LEU A 72 -2.86 0.39 -15.86
CA LEU A 72 -1.48 0.73 -15.62
C LEU A 72 -0.71 0.72 -16.93
N SER A 73 0.18 1.69 -17.09
CA SER A 73 1.17 1.73 -18.15
C SER A 73 2.55 1.90 -17.54
N ASP A 74 3.55 1.23 -18.10
CA ASP A 74 4.93 1.38 -17.69
C ASP A 74 5.57 2.50 -18.51
N THR A 75 6.01 3.54 -17.81
CA THR A 75 6.65 4.72 -18.41
C THR A 75 8.17 4.66 -18.39
N GLY A 76 8.76 3.56 -17.94
CA GLY A 76 10.20 3.41 -17.74
C GLY A 76 10.74 4.09 -16.47
N VAL A 77 9.96 5.01 -15.87
CA VAL A 77 10.19 5.55 -14.51
C VAL A 77 9.24 4.91 -13.47
N GLY A 78 8.46 3.92 -13.90
CA GLY A 78 7.52 3.16 -13.08
C GLY A 78 6.13 3.04 -13.71
N LEU A 79 5.28 2.25 -13.05
CA LEU A 79 3.88 2.08 -13.43
C LEU A 79 3.07 3.33 -13.07
N VAL A 80 2.41 3.93 -14.05
CA VAL A 80 1.46 5.04 -13.86
C VAL A 80 0.06 4.60 -14.24
N THR A 81 -0.95 5.27 -13.68
CA THR A 81 -2.32 5.09 -14.18
C THR A 81 -2.46 5.83 -15.50
N GLU A 82 -2.62 5.11 -16.60
CA GLU A 82 -2.74 5.67 -17.96
C GLU A 82 -4.14 6.24 -18.22
N GLY A 83 -5.13 5.69 -17.53
CA GLY A 83 -6.52 6.13 -17.64
C GLY A 83 -7.43 5.17 -16.88
N GLY A 84 -8.68 5.61 -16.74
CA GLY A 84 -9.73 4.79 -16.19
C GLY A 84 -11.05 5.05 -16.88
N PHE A 85 -11.98 4.13 -16.69
CA PHE A 85 -13.37 4.33 -17.09
C PHE A 85 -14.27 4.05 -15.90
N GLY A 86 -15.23 4.95 -15.68
CA GLY A 86 -16.25 4.85 -14.65
C GLY A 86 -17.61 4.61 -15.28
N TYR A 87 -18.42 3.74 -14.69
CA TYR A 87 -19.83 3.60 -15.05
C TYR A 87 -20.68 3.46 -13.80
N SER A 88 -21.67 4.35 -13.68
CA SER A 88 -22.64 4.35 -12.59
C SER A 88 -23.89 3.55 -12.95
N PHE A 89 -24.39 2.75 -12.02
CA PHE A 89 -25.60 1.97 -12.22
C PHE A 89 -26.33 1.69 -10.91
N LYS A 90 -27.64 1.42 -11.03
CA LYS A 90 -28.48 1.08 -9.88
C LYS A 90 -28.30 -0.38 -9.52
N VAL A 91 -27.96 -0.64 -8.26
CA VAL A 91 -27.84 -2.00 -7.74
C VAL A 91 -29.23 -2.53 -7.36
N PRO A 92 -29.61 -3.76 -7.76
CA PRO A 92 -30.86 -4.39 -7.34
C PRO A 92 -30.90 -4.61 -5.83
N LYS A 93 -32.10 -4.59 -5.22
CA LYS A 93 -32.27 -4.86 -3.79
C LYS A 93 -31.94 -6.31 -3.42
N ARG A 94 -32.27 -7.25 -4.31
CA ARG A 94 -31.99 -8.68 -4.13
C ARG A 94 -30.62 -9.03 -4.68
N ARG A 95 -29.87 -9.85 -3.95
CA ARG A 95 -28.53 -10.26 -4.36
C ARG A 95 -28.57 -11.09 -5.64
N GLN A 96 -27.81 -10.62 -6.61
CA GLN A 96 -27.54 -11.32 -7.86
C GLN A 96 -26.21 -10.81 -8.43
N PRO A 97 -25.56 -11.58 -9.34
CA PRO A 97 -24.46 -11.06 -10.13
C PRO A 97 -24.86 -9.76 -10.84
N LEU A 98 -24.01 -8.74 -10.75
CA LEU A 98 -24.24 -7.45 -11.37
C LEU A 98 -23.55 -7.41 -12.72
N ARG A 99 -24.27 -6.91 -13.73
CA ARG A 99 -23.73 -6.69 -15.08
C ARG A 99 -23.93 -5.21 -15.40
N PRO A 100 -22.90 -4.37 -15.19
CA PRO A 100 -22.94 -2.99 -15.66
C PRO A 100 -23.18 -3.04 -17.18
N GLY A 101 -24.17 -2.30 -17.69
CA GLY A 101 -24.66 -2.42 -19.07
C GLY A 101 -23.68 -1.96 -20.17
N MET A 102 -22.39 -1.92 -19.87
CA MET A 102 -21.33 -1.50 -20.75
C MET A 102 -20.90 -2.67 -21.65
N LEU A 103 -21.17 -2.52 -22.94
CA LEU A 103 -20.71 -3.43 -23.98
C LEU A 103 -19.25 -3.11 -24.30
N SER A 104 -18.39 -4.11 -24.22
CA SER A 104 -16.94 -4.01 -24.50
C SER A 104 -16.16 -3.01 -23.64
N PRO A 105 -16.17 -3.15 -22.29
CA PRO A 105 -15.37 -2.31 -21.42
C PRO A 105 -13.87 -2.50 -21.71
N PRO A 106 -13.05 -1.43 -21.62
CA PRO A 106 -11.61 -1.57 -21.65
C PRO A 106 -11.15 -2.54 -20.55
N LEU A 107 -10.12 -3.35 -20.82
CA LEU A 107 -9.53 -4.16 -19.74
C LEU A 107 -8.74 -3.24 -18.80
N GLY A 108 -8.93 -3.43 -17.50
CA GLY A 108 -8.22 -2.73 -16.43
C GLY A 108 -7.35 -3.68 -15.61
N ASP A 109 -6.38 -3.11 -14.89
CA ASP A 109 -5.52 -3.84 -13.96
C ASP A 109 -6.16 -4.00 -12.59
N TRP A 110 -7.03 -3.07 -12.22
CA TRP A 110 -7.88 -3.15 -11.03
C TRP A 110 -9.15 -2.33 -11.23
N CYS A 111 -10.18 -2.64 -10.45
CA CYS A 111 -11.40 -1.83 -10.41
C CYS A 111 -11.84 -1.54 -8.98
N THR A 112 -12.45 -0.39 -8.75
CA THR A 112 -13.18 -0.07 -7.52
C THR A 112 -14.68 -0.13 -7.73
N VAL A 113 -15.37 -0.51 -6.66
CA VAL A 113 -16.81 -0.30 -6.52
C VAL A 113 -17.02 0.76 -5.46
N SER A 114 -17.68 1.85 -5.83
CA SER A 114 -17.89 3.01 -4.96
C SER A 114 -19.37 3.33 -4.82
N LEU A 115 -19.81 3.77 -3.64
CA LEU A 115 -21.12 4.40 -3.48
C LEU A 115 -21.08 5.79 -4.12
N VAL A 116 -22.14 6.13 -4.82
CA VAL A 116 -22.34 7.48 -5.38
C VAL A 116 -23.31 8.23 -4.48
N PHE A 117 -22.83 9.30 -3.87
CA PHE A 117 -23.65 10.24 -3.12
C PHE A 117 -23.83 11.50 -3.95
N GLU A 118 -25.07 11.76 -4.36
CA GLU A 118 -25.44 13.02 -4.99
C GLU A 118 -25.58 14.08 -3.90
N HIS A 119 -24.76 15.11 -3.98
CA HIS A 119 -24.95 16.37 -3.25
C HIS A 119 -25.29 17.48 -4.24
N PRO A 120 -26.03 18.54 -3.82
CA PRO A 120 -26.54 19.57 -4.72
C PRO A 120 -25.49 20.29 -5.59
N ARG A 121 -24.20 20.14 -5.27
CA ARG A 121 -23.08 20.79 -5.96
C ARG A 121 -21.91 19.87 -6.27
N THR A 122 -21.90 18.64 -5.75
CA THR A 122 -20.77 17.72 -5.88
C THR A 122 -21.26 16.27 -5.95
N LEU A 123 -20.61 15.48 -6.80
CA LEU A 123 -20.66 14.03 -6.69
C LEU A 123 -19.59 13.62 -5.70
N ARG A 124 -19.98 12.85 -4.68
CA ARG A 124 -19.04 12.25 -3.74
C ARG A 124 -19.04 10.75 -3.94
N PHE A 125 -17.85 10.20 -4.10
CA PHE A 125 -17.62 8.77 -4.22
C PHE A 125 -17.06 8.24 -2.90
N GLU A 126 -17.56 7.12 -2.43
CA GLU A 126 -16.98 6.38 -1.31
C GLU A 126 -16.60 4.99 -1.79
N THR A 127 -15.30 4.75 -1.95
CA THR A 127 -14.77 3.46 -2.38
C THR A 127 -15.08 2.41 -1.31
N LEU A 128 -15.84 1.38 -1.69
CA LEU A 128 -16.18 0.27 -0.80
C LEU A 128 -15.17 -0.87 -0.89
N VAL A 129 -14.69 -1.17 -2.09
CA VAL A 129 -13.75 -2.25 -2.36
C VAL A 129 -12.95 -1.95 -3.62
N ALA A 130 -11.68 -2.33 -3.62
CA ALA A 130 -10.82 -2.36 -4.80
C ALA A 130 -10.46 -3.81 -5.11
N VAL A 131 -10.72 -4.27 -6.33
CA VAL A 131 -10.49 -5.64 -6.78
C VAL A 131 -9.36 -5.62 -7.83
N PRO A 132 -8.21 -6.26 -7.55
CA PRO A 132 -7.16 -6.41 -8.55
C PRO A 132 -7.61 -7.41 -9.62
N LEU A 133 -7.39 -7.09 -10.89
CA LEU A 133 -7.68 -7.96 -12.03
C LEU A 133 -6.41 -8.58 -12.62
N THR A 134 -5.25 -7.92 -12.41
CA THR A 134 -3.92 -8.40 -12.82
C THR A 134 -2.96 -8.41 -11.64
N GLN A 135 -1.82 -9.10 -11.79
CA GLN A 135 -0.77 -9.08 -10.77
C GLN A 135 -0.19 -7.68 -10.58
N ALA A 136 -0.06 -6.90 -11.65
CA ALA A 136 0.37 -5.50 -11.56
C ALA A 136 -0.63 -4.67 -10.75
N GLY A 137 -1.94 -4.83 -11.00
CA GLY A 137 -2.98 -4.20 -10.20
C GLY A 137 -2.95 -4.62 -8.72
N ALA A 138 -2.71 -5.90 -8.44
CA ALA A 138 -2.57 -6.40 -7.08
C ALA A 138 -1.39 -5.77 -6.33
N VAL A 139 -0.23 -5.66 -6.98
CA VAL A 139 0.95 -4.98 -6.41
C VAL A 139 0.65 -3.50 -6.17
N VAL A 140 0.00 -2.82 -7.12
CA VAL A 140 -0.38 -1.41 -6.95
C VAL A 140 -1.32 -1.20 -5.76
N LEU A 141 -2.34 -2.04 -5.61
CA LEU A 141 -3.30 -1.92 -4.52
C LEU A 141 -2.66 -2.23 -3.16
N ASP A 142 -1.84 -3.28 -3.07
CA ASP A 142 -1.07 -3.61 -1.87
C ASP A 142 -0.16 -2.44 -1.46
N GLU A 143 0.62 -1.89 -2.39
CA GLU A 143 1.50 -0.75 -2.10
C GLU A 143 0.72 0.51 -1.71
N ARG A 144 -0.47 0.73 -2.28
CA ARG A 144 -1.37 1.84 -1.91
C ARG A 144 -1.85 1.69 -0.47
N GLU A 145 -2.27 0.49 -0.08
CA GLU A 145 -2.66 0.19 1.29
C GLU A 145 -1.48 0.41 2.25
N GLN A 146 -0.31 -0.16 1.93
CA GLN A 146 0.90 0.01 2.74
C GLN A 146 1.28 1.49 2.89
N ALA A 147 1.27 2.28 1.81
CA ALA A 147 1.57 3.71 1.87
C ALA A 147 0.56 4.49 2.72
N GLY A 148 -0.72 4.10 2.72
CA GLY A 148 -1.74 4.65 3.61
C GLY A 148 -1.39 4.41 5.08
N TRP A 149 -1.04 3.17 5.44
CA TRP A 149 -0.59 2.83 6.79
C TRP A 149 0.67 3.61 7.19
N MET A 150 1.66 3.73 6.30
CA MET A 150 2.88 4.50 6.55
C MET A 150 2.60 5.99 6.75
N SER A 151 1.74 6.58 5.92
CA SER A 151 1.35 8.00 6.01
C SER A 151 0.63 8.30 7.32
N ALA A 152 -0.25 7.40 7.76
CA ALA A 152 -0.92 7.53 9.04
C ALA A 152 0.04 7.43 10.23
N VAL A 153 1.06 6.54 10.18
CA VAL A 153 2.11 6.48 11.22
C VAL A 153 2.88 7.81 11.29
N LEU A 154 3.24 8.38 10.14
CA LEU A 154 3.94 9.66 10.09
C LEU A 154 3.06 10.79 10.65
N ALA A 155 1.78 10.85 10.27
CA ALA A 155 0.84 11.85 10.77
C ALA A 155 0.62 11.73 12.30
N ILE A 156 0.56 10.51 12.83
CA ILE A 156 0.54 10.26 14.28
C ILE A 156 1.83 10.75 14.91
N ALA A 157 2.99 10.44 14.34
CA ALA A 157 4.29 10.87 14.86
C ALA A 157 4.38 12.40 14.95
N SER A 158 3.97 13.12 13.90
CA SER A 158 3.88 14.58 13.90
C SER A 158 2.87 15.10 14.93
N SER A 159 1.76 14.39 15.15
CA SER A 159 0.74 14.79 16.14
C SER A 159 1.19 14.60 17.59
N VAL A 160 2.07 13.62 17.85
CA VAL A 160 2.60 13.34 19.19
C VAL A 160 3.50 14.47 19.70
N THR A 161 4.12 15.21 18.78
CA THR A 161 5.01 16.33 19.08
C THR A 161 4.33 17.70 18.95
N ASN A 162 3.04 17.75 18.60
CA ASN A 162 2.23 18.98 18.67
C ASN A 162 2.32 19.58 20.08
N GLY A 163 3.07 20.68 20.21
CA GLY A 163 3.34 21.38 21.47
C GLY A 163 4.82 21.45 21.87
N ALA A 164 5.72 20.66 21.25
CA ALA A 164 7.16 20.76 21.45
C ALA A 164 7.76 21.78 20.47
N ARG A 165 8.65 22.66 20.97
CA ARG A 165 9.52 23.50 20.14
C ARG A 165 10.98 23.06 20.32
N PRO A 166 11.72 22.80 19.22
CA PRO A 166 11.26 22.79 17.83
C PRO A 166 10.28 21.64 17.54
N ALA A 167 9.40 21.84 16.56
CA ALA A 167 8.57 20.78 16.00
C ALA A 167 9.52 19.71 15.43
N GLY A 168 9.34 18.46 15.81
CA GLY A 168 10.22 17.38 15.41
C GLY A 168 9.49 16.04 15.49
N TYR A 169 10.18 14.97 15.13
CA TYR A 169 9.66 13.62 15.18
C TYR A 169 10.01 12.95 16.51
N PRO A 170 9.06 12.24 17.16
CA PRO A 170 9.34 11.57 18.41
C PRO A 170 10.29 10.39 18.20
N THR A 171 11.10 10.06 19.21
CA THR A 171 11.89 8.83 19.19
C THR A 171 11.00 7.59 19.08
N PRO A 172 11.47 6.48 18.48
CA PRO A 172 10.64 5.28 18.30
C PRO A 172 10.01 4.75 19.59
N ALA A 173 10.72 4.84 20.72
CA ALA A 173 10.22 4.43 22.03
C ALA A 173 8.92 5.16 22.43
N ARG A 174 8.77 6.45 22.11
CA ARG A 174 7.54 7.20 22.40
C ARG A 174 6.31 6.65 21.66
N LEU A 175 6.50 6.07 20.47
CA LEU A 175 5.43 5.48 19.68
C LEU A 175 5.16 4.01 20.05
N THR A 176 6.16 3.25 20.46
CA THR A 176 6.04 1.79 20.68
C THR A 176 5.74 1.40 22.13
N THR A 177 6.14 2.20 23.12
CA THR A 177 5.95 1.88 24.55
C THR A 177 5.16 2.95 25.33
N GLY A 178 4.94 4.13 24.74
CA GLY A 178 4.22 5.24 25.38
C GLY A 178 2.69 5.10 25.37
N ARG A 179 1.99 6.13 25.89
CA ARG A 179 0.51 6.21 25.92
C ARG A 179 -0.14 5.99 24.55
N TRP A 180 0.55 6.38 23.49
CA TRP A 180 0.10 6.27 22.10
C TRP A 180 0.18 4.84 21.56
N ALA A 181 1.09 4.02 22.09
CA ALA A 181 1.28 2.64 21.64
C ALA A 181 0.02 1.79 21.81
N LYS A 182 -0.80 2.06 22.85
CA LYS A 182 -2.07 1.36 23.04
C LYS A 182 -3.12 1.77 22.01
N ALA A 183 -3.22 3.06 21.68
CA ALA A 183 -4.14 3.57 20.67
C ALA A 183 -3.76 3.06 19.27
N ILE A 184 -2.49 3.22 18.89
CA ILE A 184 -1.91 2.75 17.63
C ILE A 184 -2.18 1.24 17.42
N ARG A 185 -1.92 0.41 18.43
CA ARG A 185 -2.17 -1.04 18.33
C ARG A 185 -3.65 -1.39 18.24
N ARG A 186 -4.52 -0.66 18.95
CA ARG A 186 -5.98 -0.87 18.90
C ARG A 186 -6.50 -0.62 17.48
N ASP A 187 -5.91 0.35 16.79
CA ASP A 187 -6.30 0.72 15.43
C ASP A 187 -5.60 -0.18 14.36
N GLY A 188 -4.96 -1.27 14.79
CA GLY A 188 -4.40 -2.31 13.92
C GLY A 188 -2.95 -2.11 13.50
N TYR A 189 -2.36 -0.94 13.79
CA TYR A 189 -0.98 -0.62 13.41
C TYR A 189 0.03 -1.44 14.23
N ARG A 190 0.88 -2.20 13.54
CA ARG A 190 1.96 -3.00 14.15
C ARG A 190 3.31 -2.31 13.96
N ILE A 191 3.50 -1.19 14.66
CA ILE A 191 4.74 -0.40 14.59
C ILE A 191 5.88 -1.14 15.28
N THR A 192 7.06 -1.13 14.66
CA THR A 192 8.32 -1.63 15.23
C THR A 192 9.38 -0.54 15.14
N ALA A 193 10.14 -0.35 16.22
CA ALA A 193 11.27 0.57 16.22
C ALA A 193 12.38 0.01 15.34
N LEU A 194 12.93 0.85 14.47
CA LEU A 194 14.12 0.54 13.68
C LEU A 194 15.36 1.12 14.37
N ALA A 195 16.51 0.45 14.22
CA ALA A 195 17.77 0.94 14.79
C ALA A 195 18.40 2.02 13.89
N ALA A 196 18.26 1.88 12.57
CA ALA A 196 18.69 2.83 11.56
C ALA A 196 17.59 3.13 10.53
N ALA A 197 17.68 4.29 9.88
CA ALA A 197 16.76 4.72 8.82
C ALA A 197 16.69 3.74 7.63
N THR A 198 17.80 3.09 7.34
CA THR A 198 17.95 2.14 6.21
C THR A 198 17.46 0.74 6.55
N ASP A 199 17.12 0.46 7.81
CA ASP A 199 16.68 -0.87 8.22
C ASP A 199 15.36 -1.26 7.54
N THR A 200 15.10 -2.56 7.51
CA THR A 200 13.87 -3.15 7.00
C THR A 200 13.16 -3.86 8.14
N PRO A 201 11.88 -3.57 8.40
CA PRO A 201 11.14 -4.27 9.45
C PRO A 201 10.81 -5.70 9.04
N PRO A 202 10.45 -6.58 10.00
CA PRO A 202 9.88 -7.89 9.68
C PRO A 202 8.60 -7.77 8.83
N PRO A 203 8.24 -8.79 8.02
CA PRO A 203 7.00 -8.79 7.24
C PRO A 203 5.75 -8.52 8.09
N GLY A 204 4.82 -7.73 7.54
CA GLY A 204 3.57 -7.37 8.23
C GLY A 204 3.74 -6.39 9.40
N ARG A 205 4.87 -5.67 9.46
CA ARG A 205 5.17 -4.61 10.42
C ARG A 205 5.49 -3.32 9.70
N VAL A 206 5.13 -2.20 10.33
CA VAL A 206 5.58 -0.87 9.89
C VAL A 206 6.76 -0.47 10.77
N GLY A 207 7.94 -0.34 10.18
CA GLY A 207 9.14 0.15 10.81
C GLY A 207 9.10 1.67 10.95
N TYR A 208 9.52 2.18 12.10
CA TYR A 208 9.68 3.60 12.36
C TYR A 208 11.06 3.90 12.96
N TRP A 209 11.77 4.83 12.34
CA TRP A 209 13.02 5.42 12.81
C TRP A 209 12.86 6.93 12.94
N SER A 210 13.54 7.54 13.90
CA SER A 210 13.72 8.98 13.99
C SER A 210 14.96 9.32 14.81
N ASP A 211 15.61 10.43 14.49
CA ASP A 211 16.69 11.01 15.29
C ASP A 211 16.19 11.77 16.53
N GLY A 212 14.87 11.82 16.75
CA GLY A 212 14.26 12.59 17.83
C GLY A 212 14.19 14.10 17.54
N ALA A 213 14.54 14.52 16.32
CA ALA A 213 14.62 15.91 15.88
C ALA A 213 13.90 16.06 14.53
N GLN A 214 14.59 16.45 13.46
CA GLN A 214 13.96 16.80 12.18
C GLN A 214 13.76 15.61 11.24
N ARG A 215 14.30 14.43 11.56
CA ARG A 215 14.30 13.31 10.63
C ARG A 215 13.44 12.17 11.13
N ALA A 216 12.69 11.59 10.21
CA ALA A 216 11.97 10.36 10.43
C ALA A 216 11.94 9.51 9.16
N THR A 217 11.87 8.20 9.39
CA THR A 217 11.74 7.23 8.32
C THR A 217 10.68 6.22 8.70
N VAL A 218 9.71 6.03 7.82
CA VAL A 218 8.72 4.97 7.92
C VAL A 218 9.00 3.97 6.81
N VAL A 219 9.04 2.68 7.16
CA VAL A 219 9.39 1.59 6.25
C VAL A 219 8.39 0.46 6.41
N THR A 220 8.06 -0.22 5.33
CA THR A 220 7.36 -1.52 5.39
C THR A 220 7.82 -2.42 4.25
N LEU A 221 7.40 -3.68 4.29
CA LEU A 221 7.52 -4.61 3.17
C LEU A 221 6.15 -4.74 2.51
N SER A 222 6.09 -4.60 1.19
CA SER A 222 4.91 -4.98 0.40
C SER A 222 4.67 -6.49 0.52
N GLY A 223 3.47 -6.94 0.16
CA GLY A 223 3.16 -8.37 0.06
C GLY A 223 4.03 -9.11 -0.97
N SER A 224 4.60 -8.39 -1.94
CA SER A 224 5.60 -8.89 -2.89
C SER A 224 7.04 -8.88 -2.37
N GLY A 225 7.28 -8.42 -1.13
CA GLY A 225 8.60 -8.39 -0.50
C GLY A 225 9.44 -7.15 -0.85
N ARG A 226 8.88 -6.15 -1.54
CA ARG A 226 9.57 -4.90 -1.85
C ARG A 226 9.63 -4.00 -0.62
N ARG A 227 10.80 -3.43 -0.32
CA ARG A 227 10.95 -2.39 0.70
C ARG A 227 10.30 -1.09 0.22
N LEU A 228 9.31 -0.62 0.96
CA LEU A 228 8.65 0.66 0.75
C LEU A 228 9.10 1.63 1.83
N PHE A 229 9.40 2.89 1.48
CA PHE A 229 9.86 3.88 2.45
C PHE A 229 9.28 5.28 2.22
N ILE A 230 9.11 6.01 3.32
CA ILE A 230 8.87 7.45 3.36
C ILE A 230 9.90 8.03 4.32
N GLU A 231 10.76 8.90 3.80
CA GLU A 231 11.80 9.59 4.56
C GLU A 231 11.51 11.08 4.57
N VAL A 232 11.45 11.64 5.77
CA VAL A 232 11.41 13.08 5.99
C VAL A 232 12.79 13.52 6.47
N GLY A 233 13.41 14.40 5.69
CA GLY A 233 14.68 15.03 5.99
C GLY A 233 14.51 16.40 6.67
N PRO A 234 15.62 17.11 6.87
CA PRO A 234 15.60 18.53 7.24
C PRO A 234 14.76 19.36 6.25
N ASP A 235 14.20 20.48 6.73
CA ASP A 235 13.41 21.43 5.92
C ASP A 235 12.21 20.80 5.19
N ASP A 236 11.59 19.79 5.80
CA ASP A 236 10.45 19.05 5.25
C ASP A 236 10.70 18.35 3.90
N ALA A 237 11.97 18.11 3.55
CA ALA A 237 12.34 17.38 2.34
C ALA A 237 11.81 15.93 2.39
N LEU A 238 11.05 15.52 1.36
CA LEU A 238 10.45 14.20 1.27
C LEU A 238 11.18 13.33 0.24
N SER A 239 11.66 12.16 0.67
CA SER A 239 12.21 11.11 -0.19
C SER A 239 11.39 9.84 -0.05
N THR A 240 10.96 9.25 -1.16
CA THR A 240 10.10 8.06 -1.13
C THR A 240 10.10 7.30 -2.46
N ASN A 241 9.95 5.98 -2.40
CA ASN A 241 9.65 5.13 -3.56
C ASN A 241 8.16 4.77 -3.71
N VAL A 242 7.29 5.41 -2.93
CA VAL A 242 5.83 5.23 -2.96
C VAL A 242 5.07 6.54 -3.21
N ALA A 243 5.72 7.55 -3.81
CA ALA A 243 5.11 8.85 -4.13
C ALA A 243 3.75 8.69 -4.85
N ARG A 244 3.68 7.82 -5.85
CA ARG A 244 2.45 7.49 -6.58
C ARG A 244 1.33 6.99 -5.67
N ALA A 245 1.65 6.14 -4.70
CA ALA A 245 0.67 5.58 -3.79
C ALA A 245 0.11 6.66 -2.86
N ILE A 246 0.97 7.56 -2.37
CA ILE A 246 0.62 8.66 -1.46
C ILE A 246 -0.26 9.70 -2.17
N LEU A 247 0.14 10.16 -3.36
CA LEU A 247 -0.57 11.20 -4.10
C LEU A 247 -1.99 10.78 -4.51
N ASN A 248 -2.22 9.48 -4.68
CA ASN A 248 -3.54 8.93 -5.01
C ASN A 248 -4.39 8.57 -3.77
N LEU A 249 -3.94 8.83 -2.53
CA LEU A 249 -4.79 8.65 -1.34
C LEU A 249 -5.89 9.72 -1.22
N ALA A 250 -5.77 10.84 -1.96
CA ALA A 250 -6.68 11.98 -1.89
C ALA A 250 -7.84 11.94 -2.92
N GLY A 251 -7.97 10.86 -3.69
CA GLY A 251 -9.00 10.65 -4.71
C GLY A 251 -10.06 9.66 -4.29
#